data_AF-A0A2P5N6W9-F1
#
_entry.id   AF-A0A2P5N6W9-F1
#
_cell.length_a   1.000
_cell.length_b   1.000
_cell.length_c   1.000
_cell.angle_alpha   90.00
_cell.angle_beta   90.00
_cell.angle_gamma   90.00
#
_symmetry.space_group_name_H-M   'P 1'
#
loop_
_entity.id
_entity.type
_entity.pdbx_description
1 polymer ?
#
loop_
_entity_poly.entity_id
_entity_poly.type
_entity_poly.pdbx_seq_one_letter_code
_entity_poly.pdbx_strand_id
1 'polypeptide(L)'
;MSINNRKPVHLEYSSGKSPRQQIWEKIRWLKKFELINLVNELPGTIDRSTTRTYVKSLVKSGHLEPYSGDTYRLVVDNGVEAPRINKKGELVSQGLGQENMWRTLRNIGGGLSYRELSALASTETTQINPESARDYLGNLKQAGYLTTDEKGKFRLLAAMNTGPRPPMVQRIRQIFDPNLGKVMWRSEGALDD
;
A
#
# COMPACT_ATOMS: atom_id res chain seq x y z
N MET A 1 -19.85 13.53 -14.96
CA MET A 1 -18.68 12.63 -14.92
C MET A 1 -17.65 13.22 -13.96
N SER A 2 -17.54 12.70 -12.73
CA SER A 2 -16.53 13.20 -11.78
C SER A 2 -15.17 12.60 -12.11
N ILE A 3 -14.27 13.44 -12.62
CA ILE A 3 -12.85 13.12 -12.82
C ILE A 3 -12.27 12.88 -11.42
N ASN A 4 -11.94 11.62 -11.13
CA ASN A 4 -11.47 11.20 -9.82
C ASN A 4 -10.01 11.63 -9.66
N ASN A 5 -9.81 12.88 -9.27
CA ASN A 5 -8.51 13.53 -9.13
C ASN A 5 -7.77 13.05 -7.86
N ARG A 6 -7.47 11.74 -7.79
CA ARG A 6 -6.62 11.19 -6.73
C ARG A 6 -5.18 11.61 -7.02
N LYS A 7 -4.58 12.36 -6.09
CA LYS A 7 -3.16 12.68 -6.13
C LYS A 7 -2.34 11.39 -6.27
N PRO A 8 -1.29 11.39 -7.10
CA PRO A 8 -0.37 10.26 -7.19
C PRO A 8 0.18 9.89 -5.82
N VAL A 9 0.19 8.60 -5.49
CA VAL A 9 0.65 8.07 -4.19
C VAL A 9 2.02 8.61 -3.77
N HIS A 10 2.93 8.87 -4.71
CA HIS A 10 4.27 9.37 -4.39
C HIS A 10 4.27 10.78 -3.74
N LEU A 11 3.25 11.61 -3.99
CA LEU A 11 3.11 12.93 -3.36
C LEU A 11 2.61 12.83 -1.90
N GLU A 12 2.01 11.71 -1.50
CA GLU A 12 1.48 11.48 -0.16
C GLU A 12 2.51 10.86 0.81
N TYR A 13 3.70 10.49 0.32
CA TYR A 13 4.69 9.67 1.04
C TYR A 13 5.89 10.45 1.60
N SER A 14 5.72 11.73 1.97
CA SER A 14 6.81 12.64 2.40
C SER A 14 7.67 12.14 3.58
N SER A 15 7.19 11.18 4.37
CA SER A 15 7.91 10.56 5.51
C SER A 15 8.12 9.04 5.37
N GLY A 16 7.87 8.48 4.18
CA GLY A 16 7.87 7.04 3.95
C GLY A 16 6.70 6.31 4.60
N LYS A 17 5.72 6.99 5.22
CA LYS A 17 4.46 6.42 5.74
C LYS A 17 3.25 7.08 5.08
N SER A 18 2.25 6.28 4.71
CA SER A 18 1.00 6.84 4.15
C SER A 18 0.25 7.69 5.18
N PRO A 19 -0.58 8.66 4.77
CA PRO A 19 -1.40 9.44 5.69
C PRO A 19 -2.26 8.58 6.61
N ARG A 20 -2.86 7.51 6.07
CA ARG A 20 -3.67 6.55 6.86
C ARG A 20 -2.85 5.84 7.93
N GLN A 21 -1.61 5.47 7.62
CA GLN A 21 -0.71 4.84 8.59
C GLN A 21 -0.40 5.80 9.74
N GLN A 22 -0.09 7.06 9.44
CA GLN A 22 0.20 8.08 10.45
C GLN A 22 -1.04 8.37 11.32
N ILE A 23 -2.23 8.46 10.72
CA ILE A 23 -3.50 8.61 11.44
C ILE A 23 -3.74 7.40 12.37
N TRP A 24 -3.54 6.18 11.86
CA TRP A 24 -3.76 4.95 12.63
C TRP A 24 -2.82 4.83 13.83
N GLU A 25 -1.54 5.10 13.65
CA GLU A 25 -0.55 5.11 14.75
C GLU A 25 -0.97 6.06 15.87
N LYS A 26 -1.44 7.26 15.50
CA LYS A 26 -1.91 8.25 16.47
C LYS A 26 -3.20 7.81 17.17
N ILE A 27 -4.16 7.22 16.44
CA ILE A 27 -5.38 6.63 17.00
C ILE A 27 -5.05 5.55 18.03
N ARG A 28 -4.10 4.66 17.73
CA ARG A 28 -3.68 3.58 18.64
C ARG A 28 -3.02 4.11 19.91
N TRP A 29 -2.26 5.20 19.79
CA TRP A 29 -1.65 5.85 20.94
C TRP A 29 -2.71 6.52 21.83
N LEU A 30 -3.64 7.27 21.24
CA LEU A 30 -4.69 7.99 21.97
C LEU A 30 -5.74 7.06 22.58
N LYS A 31 -6.15 6.01 21.85
CA LYS A 31 -7.25 5.05 22.14
C LYS A 31 -8.64 5.66 22.28
N LYS A 32 -8.75 6.89 22.80
CA LYS A 32 -9.96 7.70 22.89
C LYS A 32 -9.58 9.15 22.59
N PHE A 33 -10.29 9.80 21.67
CA PHE A 33 -9.91 11.12 21.18
C PHE A 33 -11.10 11.88 20.63
N GLU A 34 -11.02 13.20 20.69
CA GLU A 34 -11.85 14.08 19.87
C GLU A 34 -11.23 14.25 18.49
N LEU A 35 -12.06 14.28 17.44
CA LEU A 35 -11.57 14.37 16.07
C LEU A 35 -10.69 15.62 15.84
N ILE A 36 -11.05 16.75 16.46
CA ILE A 36 -10.27 17.99 16.34
C ILE A 36 -8.87 17.86 16.94
N ASN A 37 -8.75 17.19 18.08
CA ASN A 37 -7.46 16.97 18.76
C ASN A 37 -6.58 16.03 17.94
N LEU A 38 -7.17 14.95 17.39
CA LEU A 38 -6.46 14.06 16.46
C LEU A 38 -5.91 14.84 15.25
N VAL A 39 -6.73 15.71 14.64
CA VAL A 39 -6.30 16.53 13.49
C VAL A 39 -5.15 17.46 13.85
N ASN A 40 -5.19 18.10 15.03
CA ASN A 40 -4.16 19.03 15.48
C ASN A 40 -2.83 18.35 15.82
N GLU A 41 -2.86 17.07 16.21
CA GLU A 41 -1.65 16.29 16.52
C GLU A 41 -0.98 15.64 15.30
N LEU A 42 -1.61 15.69 14.13
CA LEU A 42 -1.06 15.13 12.90
C LEU A 42 -0.18 16.15 12.18
N PRO A 43 0.85 15.70 11.42
CA PRO A 43 1.65 16.60 10.60
C PRO A 43 0.77 17.40 9.63
N GLY A 44 1.11 18.68 9.43
CA GLY A 44 0.35 19.59 8.55
C GLY A 44 0.27 19.15 7.07
N THR A 45 1.06 18.15 6.67
CA THR A 45 0.99 17.50 5.36
C THR A 45 -0.24 16.59 5.21
N ILE A 46 -0.89 16.20 6.31
CA ILE A 46 -2.11 15.38 6.29
C ILE A 46 -3.34 16.30 6.31
N ASP A 47 -4.08 16.30 5.20
CA ASP A 47 -5.28 17.12 5.07
C ASP A 47 -6.39 16.70 6.05
N ARG A 48 -7.08 17.70 6.63
CA ARG A 48 -8.14 17.49 7.63
C ARG A 48 -9.29 16.64 7.09
N SER A 49 -9.64 16.80 5.82
CA SER A 49 -10.70 16.03 5.18
C SER A 49 -10.30 14.56 4.99
N THR A 50 -9.01 14.29 4.80
CA THR A 50 -8.43 12.94 4.75
C THR A 50 -8.59 12.24 6.11
N THR A 51 -8.20 12.90 7.19
CA THR A 51 -8.37 12.38 8.57
C THR A 51 -9.83 12.07 8.86
N ARG A 52 -10.74 13.03 8.60
CA ARG A 52 -12.18 12.85 8.83
C ARG A 52 -12.77 11.70 8.01
N THR A 53 -12.38 11.59 6.75
CA THR A 53 -12.84 10.51 5.86
C THR A 53 -12.38 9.15 6.37
N TYR A 54 -11.13 9.06 6.84
CA TYR A 54 -10.59 7.81 7.33
C TYR A 54 -11.20 7.39 8.68
N VAL A 55 -11.35 8.30 9.64
CA VAL A 55 -12.05 8.04 10.92
C VAL A 55 -13.47 7.53 10.66
N LYS A 56 -14.24 8.16 9.76
CA LYS A 56 -15.57 7.67 9.36
C LYS A 56 -15.55 6.27 8.75
N SER A 57 -14.52 5.96 7.97
CA SER A 57 -14.36 4.62 7.38
C SER A 57 -14.09 3.58 8.48
N LEU A 58 -13.22 3.92 9.44
CA LEU A 58 -12.89 3.06 10.59
C LEU A 58 -14.13 2.79 11.46
N VAL A 59 -15.00 3.78 11.66
CA VAL A 59 -16.29 3.58 12.34
C VAL A 59 -17.17 2.58 11.58
N LYS A 60 -17.34 2.75 10.26
CA LYS A 60 -18.16 1.83 9.46
C LYS A 60 -17.62 0.39 9.46
N SER A 61 -16.30 0.24 9.51
CA SER A 61 -15.64 -1.06 9.58
C SER A 61 -15.61 -1.67 10.98
N GLY A 62 -16.14 -0.98 12.00
CA GLY A 62 -16.17 -1.45 13.39
C GLY A 62 -14.84 -1.34 14.14
N HIS A 63 -13.84 -0.63 13.62
CA HIS A 63 -12.56 -0.41 14.33
C HIS A 63 -12.65 0.70 15.37
N LEU A 64 -13.46 1.71 15.07
CA LEU A 64 -13.78 2.80 15.98
C LEU A 64 -15.28 2.77 16.28
N GLU A 65 -15.66 3.37 17.40
CA GLU A 65 -17.05 3.72 17.67
C GLU A 65 -17.15 5.19 18.11
N PRO A 66 -18.28 5.86 17.82
CA PRO A 66 -18.61 7.13 18.48
C PRO A 66 -18.83 6.88 19.98
N TYR A 67 -18.22 7.69 20.83
CA TYR A 67 -18.37 7.58 22.28
C TYR A 67 -19.30 8.66 22.85
N SER A 68 -19.06 9.93 22.52
CA SER A 68 -19.92 11.06 22.90
C SER A 68 -19.56 12.30 22.09
N GLY A 69 -20.53 12.99 21.51
CA GLY A 69 -20.29 14.15 20.65
C GLY A 69 -19.33 13.80 19.50
N ASP A 70 -18.22 14.54 19.41
CA ASP A 70 -17.15 14.32 18.42
C ASP A 70 -15.98 13.47 18.97
N THR A 71 -16.22 12.75 20.08
CA THR A 71 -15.27 11.81 20.69
C THR A 71 -15.47 10.40 20.12
N TYR A 72 -14.36 9.77 19.75
CA TYR A 72 -14.28 8.41 19.24
C TYR A 72 -13.44 7.52 20.16
N ARG A 73 -13.72 6.22 20.17
CA ARG A 73 -12.97 5.19 20.90
C ARG A 73 -12.52 4.07 19.97
N LEU A 74 -11.28 3.63 20.13
CA LEU A 74 -10.73 2.43 19.50
C LEU A 74 -11.30 1.18 20.17
N VAL A 75 -11.99 0.35 19.39
CA VAL A 75 -12.63 -0.88 19.87
C VAL A 75 -11.96 -2.14 19.32
N VAL A 76 -11.44 -2.08 18.09
CA VAL A 76 -10.67 -3.17 17.48
C VAL A 76 -9.31 -2.65 17.06
N ASP A 77 -8.26 -3.14 17.72
CA ASP A 77 -6.88 -2.84 17.35
C ASP A 77 -6.35 -3.88 16.34
N ASN A 78 -6.23 -3.46 15.08
CA ASN A 78 -5.68 -4.25 13.98
C ASN A 78 -4.13 -4.33 13.99
N GLY A 79 -3.49 -3.90 15.08
CA GLY A 79 -2.03 -3.94 15.25
C GLY A 79 -1.32 -2.76 14.58
N VAL A 80 -0.05 -2.95 14.25
CA VAL A 80 0.84 -1.87 13.77
C VAL A 80 0.36 -1.28 12.44
N GLU A 81 -0.12 -2.12 11.52
CA GLU A 81 -0.51 -1.69 10.18
C GLU A 81 -1.96 -1.19 10.15
N ALA A 82 -2.16 -0.04 9.51
CA ALA A 82 -3.47 0.57 9.35
C ALA A 82 -4.46 -0.33 8.59
N PRO A 83 -5.71 -0.45 9.07
CA PRO A 83 -6.75 -1.20 8.38
C PRO A 83 -6.92 -0.73 6.93
N ARG A 84 -6.78 -1.66 5.98
CA ARG A 84 -6.98 -1.41 4.55
C ARG A 84 -8.46 -1.46 4.22
N ILE A 85 -9.15 -0.34 4.47
CA ILE A 85 -10.60 -0.23 4.26
C ILE A 85 -10.96 0.87 3.26
N ASN A 86 -12.06 0.70 2.54
CA ASN A 86 -12.61 1.73 1.64
C ASN A 86 -13.52 2.70 2.41
N LYS A 87 -14.10 3.69 1.72
CA LYS A 87 -15.00 4.70 2.33
C LYS A 87 -16.32 4.13 2.88
N LYS A 88 -16.68 2.91 2.48
CA LYS A 88 -17.82 2.16 2.99
C LYS A 88 -17.47 1.34 4.25
N GLY A 89 -16.19 1.27 4.63
CA GLY A 89 -15.72 0.44 5.75
C GLY A 89 -15.43 -1.01 5.35
N GLU A 90 -15.49 -1.33 4.06
CA GLU A 90 -15.23 -2.69 3.56
C GLU A 90 -13.72 -2.89 3.38
N LEU A 91 -13.25 -4.13 3.60
CA LEU A 91 -11.86 -4.51 3.37
C LEU A 91 -11.48 -4.32 1.90
N VAL A 92 -10.31 -3.72 1.67
CA VAL A 92 -9.73 -3.54 0.34
C VAL A 92 -8.72 -4.66 0.12
N SER A 93 -9.13 -5.64 -0.68
CA SER A 93 -8.25 -6.72 -1.15
C SER A 93 -7.26 -6.26 -2.22
N GLN A 94 -7.50 -5.10 -2.84
CA GLN A 94 -6.64 -4.54 -3.87
C GLN A 94 -5.23 -4.26 -3.31
N GLY A 95 -4.23 -4.90 -3.92
CA GLY A 95 -2.82 -4.81 -3.52
C GLY A 95 -2.33 -5.96 -2.64
N LEU A 96 -3.21 -6.75 -2.00
CA LEU A 96 -2.80 -7.91 -1.20
C LEU A 96 -2.03 -8.95 -2.03
N GLY A 97 -2.47 -9.19 -3.27
CA GLY A 97 -1.75 -10.08 -4.19
C GLY A 97 -0.32 -9.59 -4.48
N GLN A 98 -0.13 -8.29 -4.68
CA GLN A 98 1.21 -7.72 -4.91
C GLN A 98 2.09 -7.79 -3.66
N GLU A 99 1.52 -7.54 -2.48
CA GLU A 99 2.21 -7.69 -1.20
C GLU A 99 2.65 -9.13 -0.95
N ASN A 100 1.77 -10.10 -1.20
CA ASN A 100 2.10 -11.51 -1.10
C ASN A 100 3.22 -11.88 -2.08
N MET A 101 3.11 -11.49 -3.36
CA MET A 101 4.15 -11.77 -4.36
C MET A 101 5.49 -11.16 -3.99
N TRP A 102 5.51 -9.92 -3.52
CA TRP A 102 6.72 -9.24 -3.09
C TRP A 102 7.37 -9.92 -1.88
N ARG A 103 6.58 -10.28 -0.87
CA ARG A 103 7.05 -11.03 0.29
C ARG A 103 7.65 -12.38 -0.14
N THR A 104 6.97 -13.10 -1.02
CA THR A 104 7.44 -14.39 -1.55
C THR A 104 8.77 -14.23 -2.29
N LEU A 105 8.91 -13.22 -3.17
CA LEU A 105 10.17 -12.93 -3.88
C LEU A 105 11.33 -12.62 -2.94
N ARG A 106 11.11 -11.81 -1.89
CA ARG A 106 12.15 -11.48 -0.91
C ARG A 106 12.60 -12.68 -0.09
N ASN A 107 11.67 -13.57 0.27
CA ASN A 107 11.94 -14.65 1.20
C ASN A 107 12.58 -15.87 0.52
N ILE A 108 12.19 -16.19 -0.72
CA ILE A 108 12.68 -17.39 -1.40
C ILE A 108 14.16 -17.28 -1.80
N GLY A 109 14.63 -16.07 -2.17
CA GLY A 109 16.01 -15.81 -2.58
C GLY A 109 16.46 -16.47 -3.91
N GLY A 110 15.84 -17.59 -4.29
CA GLY A 110 16.02 -18.29 -5.55
C GLY A 110 15.22 -17.68 -6.72
N GLY A 111 15.53 -18.15 -7.93
CA GLY A 111 14.81 -17.75 -9.15
C GLY A 111 13.43 -18.43 -9.23
N LEU A 112 12.40 -17.68 -9.64
CA LEU A 112 11.03 -18.16 -9.80
C LEU A 112 10.48 -17.83 -11.19
N SER A 113 9.74 -18.76 -11.76
CA SER A 113 8.81 -18.48 -12.86
C SER A 113 7.56 -17.75 -12.34
N TYR A 114 6.82 -17.11 -13.24
CA TYR A 114 5.55 -16.46 -12.88
C TYR A 114 4.50 -17.46 -12.34
N ARG A 115 4.51 -18.71 -12.81
CA ARG A 115 3.62 -19.76 -12.31
C ARG A 115 3.96 -20.19 -10.89
N GLU A 116 5.25 -20.40 -10.61
CA GLU A 116 5.73 -20.70 -9.25
C GLU A 116 5.40 -19.56 -8.30
N LEU A 117 5.63 -18.30 -8.70
CA LEU A 117 5.28 -17.14 -7.89
C LEU A 117 3.77 -17.08 -7.61
N SER A 118 2.94 -17.28 -8.62
CA SER A 118 1.48 -17.30 -8.49
C SER A 118 1.02 -18.33 -7.46
N ALA A 119 1.57 -19.54 -7.50
CA ALA A 119 1.23 -20.62 -6.57
C ALA A 119 1.71 -20.30 -5.14
N LEU A 120 2.98 -19.90 -4.99
CA LEU A 120 3.60 -19.69 -3.67
C LEU A 120 3.13 -18.42 -2.96
N ALA A 121 2.63 -17.42 -3.70
CA ALA A 121 2.09 -16.19 -3.14
C ALA A 121 0.56 -16.21 -2.94
N SER A 122 -0.12 -17.25 -3.44
CA SER A 122 -1.56 -17.40 -3.20
C SER A 122 -1.83 -17.86 -1.77
N THR A 123 -2.93 -17.38 -1.20
CA THR A 123 -3.45 -17.81 0.10
C THR A 123 -4.92 -18.18 -0.04
N GLU A 124 -5.52 -18.81 0.99
CA GLU A 124 -6.94 -19.15 1.00
C GLU A 124 -7.85 -17.95 0.67
N THR A 125 -7.48 -16.76 1.14
CA THR A 125 -8.25 -15.52 0.94
C THR A 125 -7.78 -14.67 -0.23
N THR A 126 -6.60 -14.95 -0.80
CA THR A 126 -5.99 -14.16 -1.89
C THR A 126 -5.41 -15.09 -2.94
N GLN A 127 -6.23 -15.49 -3.91
CA GLN A 127 -5.80 -16.25 -5.08
C GLN A 127 -5.19 -15.31 -6.12
N ILE A 128 -4.01 -15.67 -6.63
CA ILE A 128 -3.27 -14.90 -7.62
C ILE A 128 -3.32 -15.67 -8.93
N ASN A 129 -3.76 -15.00 -10.00
CA ASN A 129 -3.72 -15.60 -11.33
C ASN A 129 -2.29 -15.50 -11.93
N PRO A 130 -1.84 -16.50 -12.72
CA PRO A 130 -0.48 -16.51 -13.26
C PRO A 130 -0.16 -15.31 -14.16
N GLU A 131 -1.11 -14.78 -14.92
CA GLU A 131 -0.89 -13.61 -15.78
C GLU A 131 -0.62 -12.34 -14.96
N SER A 132 -1.27 -12.16 -13.81
CA SER A 132 -0.99 -11.04 -12.90
C SER A 132 0.41 -11.16 -12.28
N ALA A 133 0.85 -12.39 -11.98
CA ALA A 133 2.22 -12.62 -11.55
C ALA A 133 3.23 -12.33 -12.66
N ARG A 134 2.91 -12.68 -13.91
CA ARG A 134 3.72 -12.37 -15.09
C ARG A 134 3.85 -10.86 -15.29
N ASP A 135 2.74 -10.13 -15.29
CA ASP A 135 2.74 -8.67 -15.43
C ASP A 135 3.51 -8.00 -14.30
N TYR A 136 3.32 -8.46 -13.07
CA TYR A 136 4.04 -7.94 -11.91
C TYR A 136 5.56 -8.14 -12.03
N LEU A 137 6.01 -9.34 -12.38
CA LEU A 137 7.42 -9.63 -12.62
C LEU A 137 7.99 -8.83 -13.80
N GLY A 138 7.22 -8.67 -14.87
CA GLY A 138 7.59 -7.84 -16.03
C GLY A 138 7.85 -6.39 -15.63
N ASN A 139 6.92 -5.79 -14.88
CA ASN A 139 7.05 -4.42 -14.36
C ASN A 139 8.28 -4.27 -13.46
N LEU A 140 8.51 -5.21 -12.52
CA LEU A 140 9.67 -5.16 -11.64
C LEU A 140 10.99 -5.34 -12.39
N LYS A 141 11.04 -6.23 -13.39
CA LYS A 141 12.22 -6.40 -14.26
C LYS A 141 12.50 -5.11 -15.02
N GLN A 142 11.47 -4.48 -15.58
CA GLN A 142 11.60 -3.21 -16.31
C GLN A 142 12.10 -2.07 -15.40
N ALA A 143 11.69 -2.07 -14.13
CA ALA A 143 12.19 -1.13 -13.12
C ALA A 143 13.54 -1.51 -12.50
N GLY A 144 14.23 -2.54 -13.02
CA GLY A 144 15.57 -2.92 -12.59
C GLY A 144 15.65 -3.68 -11.26
N TYR A 145 14.53 -4.20 -10.74
CA TYR A 145 14.53 -4.98 -9.49
C TYR A 145 14.99 -6.42 -9.69
N LEU A 146 14.72 -6.97 -10.87
CA LEU A 146 14.87 -8.40 -11.12
C LEU A 146 15.87 -8.66 -12.24
N THR A 147 16.63 -9.74 -12.08
CA THR A 147 17.34 -10.39 -13.20
C THR A 147 16.58 -11.64 -13.64
N THR A 148 16.94 -12.18 -14.80
CA THR A 148 16.40 -13.43 -15.33
C THR A 148 17.54 -14.35 -15.71
N ASP A 149 17.47 -15.62 -15.31
CA ASP A 149 18.44 -16.63 -15.75
C ASP A 149 18.11 -17.18 -17.14
N GLU A 150 19.00 -18.06 -17.66
CA GLU A 150 18.85 -18.70 -18.97
C GLU A 150 17.55 -19.51 -19.12
N LYS A 151 16.97 -19.96 -18.00
CA LYS A 151 15.71 -20.72 -17.95
C LYS A 151 14.49 -19.81 -17.83
N GLY A 152 14.66 -18.49 -17.87
CA GLY A 152 13.57 -17.53 -17.76
C GLY A 152 13.08 -17.31 -16.32
N LYS A 153 13.80 -17.78 -15.30
CA LYS A 153 13.41 -17.57 -13.90
C LYS A 153 13.86 -16.21 -13.40
N PHE A 154 12.95 -15.49 -12.76
CA PHE A 154 13.16 -14.16 -12.20
C PHE A 154 13.78 -14.26 -10.81
N ARG A 155 14.84 -13.49 -10.56
CA ARG A 155 15.50 -13.40 -9.25
C ARG A 155 15.56 -11.95 -8.81
N LEU A 156 15.19 -11.70 -7.55
CA LEU A 156 15.36 -10.38 -6.93
C LEU A 156 16.85 -10.07 -6.74
N LEU A 157 17.28 -8.90 -7.22
CA LEU A 157 18.61 -8.40 -6.93
C LEU A 157 18.72 -8.02 -5.46
N ALA A 158 19.78 -8.47 -4.78
CA ALA A 158 19.97 -8.22 -3.35
C ALA A 158 19.92 -6.71 -2.99
N ALA A 159 20.54 -5.87 -3.82
CA ALA A 159 20.53 -4.41 -3.67
C ALA A 159 19.12 -3.78 -3.85
N MET A 160 18.19 -4.51 -4.48
CA MET A 160 16.83 -4.07 -4.75
C MET A 160 15.80 -4.68 -3.78
N ASN A 161 16.26 -5.36 -2.73
CA ASN A 161 15.44 -5.70 -1.58
C ASN A 161 15.26 -4.46 -0.68
N THR A 162 14.46 -3.50 -1.15
CA THR A 162 14.36 -2.16 -0.57
C THR A 162 13.47 -2.07 0.68
N GLY A 163 12.74 -3.14 1.01
CA GLY A 163 11.94 -3.21 2.23
C GLY A 163 10.60 -3.90 2.07
N PRO A 164 9.77 -3.88 3.13
CA PRO A 164 8.57 -4.69 3.25
C PRO A 164 7.47 -4.34 2.25
N ARG A 165 7.44 -3.11 1.72
CA ARG A 165 6.36 -2.63 0.85
C ARG A 165 6.68 -2.87 -0.62
N PRO A 166 5.75 -3.40 -1.43
CA PRO A 166 6.01 -3.63 -2.85
C PRO A 166 6.20 -2.31 -3.61
N PRO A 167 7.08 -2.28 -4.62
CA PRO A 167 7.06 -1.24 -5.62
C PRO A 167 5.69 -1.17 -6.29
N MET A 168 5.15 0.04 -6.41
CA MET A 168 3.79 0.30 -6.84
C MET A 168 3.74 0.78 -8.29
N VAL A 169 3.05 0.02 -9.14
CA VAL A 169 2.70 0.47 -10.50
C VAL A 169 1.57 1.49 -10.39
N GLN A 170 1.86 2.75 -10.74
CA GLN A 170 0.91 3.85 -10.70
C GLN A 170 0.17 3.99 -12.04
N ARG A 171 -1.02 4.59 -12.01
CA ARG A 171 -1.85 4.80 -13.20
C ARG A 171 -1.18 5.61 -14.30
N ILE A 172 -0.30 6.53 -13.93
CA ILE A 172 0.50 7.34 -14.86
C ILE A 172 1.70 6.56 -15.44
N ARG A 173 1.62 5.23 -15.45
CA ARG A 173 2.63 4.31 -16.01
C ARG A 173 4.05 4.54 -15.46
N GLN A 174 4.13 4.77 -14.15
CA GLN A 174 5.40 4.82 -13.42
C GLN A 174 5.43 3.83 -12.27
N ILE A 175 6.62 3.40 -11.88
CA ILE A 175 6.84 2.48 -10.77
C ILE A 175 7.51 3.25 -9.64
N PHE A 176 6.80 3.38 -8.52
CA PHE A 176 7.26 4.08 -7.32
C PHE A 176 7.62 3.08 -6.23
N ASP A 177 8.79 3.24 -5.63
CA ASP A 177 9.20 2.48 -4.44
C ASP A 177 8.81 3.24 -3.16
N PRO A 178 7.85 2.74 -2.37
CA PRO A 178 7.44 3.39 -1.13
C PRO A 178 8.47 3.29 0.00
N ASN A 179 9.39 2.32 -0.04
CA ASN A 179 10.43 2.20 0.97
C ASN A 179 11.56 3.21 0.71
N LEU A 180 11.88 3.47 -0.57
CA LEU A 180 12.88 4.47 -0.95
C LEU A 180 12.30 5.89 -1.08
N GLY A 181 10.98 6.02 -1.25
CA GLY A 181 10.34 7.30 -1.57
C GLY A 181 10.70 7.81 -2.96
N LYS A 182 11.01 6.92 -3.92
CA LYS A 182 11.55 7.28 -5.25
C LYS A 182 10.77 6.64 -6.39
N VAL A 183 10.69 7.34 -7.52
CA VAL A 183 10.24 6.75 -8.78
C VAL A 183 11.41 6.00 -9.40
N MET A 184 11.24 4.70 -9.64
CA MET A 184 12.28 3.81 -10.13
C MET A 184 12.20 3.59 -11.64
N TRP A 185 11.03 3.84 -12.23
CA TRP A 185 10.82 3.74 -13.67
C TRP A 185 9.64 4.60 -14.13
N ARG A 186 9.72 5.12 -15.35
CA ARG A 186 8.64 5.82 -16.07
C ARG A 186 8.60 5.33 -17.51
N SER A 187 7.40 5.18 -18.08
CA SER A 187 7.29 4.96 -19.52
C SER A 187 7.67 6.22 -20.30
N GLU A 188 8.29 6.06 -21.47
CA GLU A 188 8.40 7.15 -22.44
C GLU A 188 6.99 7.70 -22.75
N GLY A 189 6.82 9.03 -22.61
CA GLY A 189 5.52 9.73 -22.68
C GLY A 189 4.81 9.97 -21.35
N ALA A 190 5.46 9.72 -20.20
CA ALA A 190 4.85 9.93 -18.87
C ALA A 190 4.90 11.39 -18.33
N LEU A 191 5.21 12.39 -19.15
CA LEU A 191 5.10 13.85 -18.88
C LEU A 191 4.75 14.51 -20.24
N ASP A 192 3.71 15.33 -20.40
CA ASP A 192 3.51 16.67 -19.80
C ASP A 192 2.03 16.92 -19.40
N ASP A 193 1.77 17.21 -18.12
CA ASP A 193 0.65 18.05 -17.61
C ASP A 193 0.83 18.32 -16.10
#